data_AF-A0A842P181-F1
#
_entry.id   AF-A0A842P181-F1
#
_cell.length_a   1.000
_cell.length_b   1.000
_cell.length_c   1.000
_cell.angle_alpha   90.00
_cell.angle_beta   90.00
_cell.angle_gamma   90.00
#
_symmetry.space_group_name_H-M   'P 1'
#
loop_
_entity.id
_entity.type
_entity.pdbx_description
1 polymer ?
#
loop_
_entity_poly.entity_id
_entity_poly.type
_entity_poly.pdbx_seq_one_letter_code
_entity_poly.pdbx_strand_id
1 'polypeptide(L)'
;MAQGQGEPTARVKAFFWLILGSFSVFFAEVISGSEIFPFTKLTGWILIFPLYTLHTIVLWTVVFRYGRGWLYALFPAGVLFGLYEAYITKVLWSPTWGGLPFYVGGVAVVETALLMLFWHSFLAFIVPLFLAETVLTSSREMFSLAPGWAKRLLTSSRAQMLGYALALCSGLFSSQGAPTIFHALASGVISSVFLMALVRLWMRRGGTRYSFRDLLPGPREFRVLMALLLLDYIALGAILRPEALPGFGAQATVWVLYAFFGLLLFLAVKRSRDVDISKEPYDMELSTRRWLILTVLFTAGSVFGRLTGLGFIVALASWLAAIAFGVVMLGLTIRNVLLR
;
A
#
# COMPACT_ATOMS: atom_id res chain seq x y z
N MET A 1 -16.12 -13.62 20.97
CA MET A 1 -15.17 -14.72 20.71
C MET A 1 -15.96 -15.85 20.07
N ALA A 2 -15.84 -16.03 18.76
CA ALA A 2 -16.49 -17.16 18.08
C ALA A 2 -15.56 -18.37 18.18
N GLN A 3 -15.99 -19.41 18.89
CA GLN A 3 -15.35 -20.72 18.93
C GLN A 3 -15.67 -21.50 17.65
N GLY A 4 -14.64 -22.14 17.09
CA GLY A 4 -14.74 -23.27 16.17
C GLY A 4 -14.99 -22.92 14.72
N GLN A 5 -13.93 -22.89 13.90
CA GLN A 5 -13.95 -23.29 12.48
C GLN A 5 -12.50 -23.37 11.97
N GLY A 6 -12.10 -24.55 11.46
CA GLY A 6 -10.71 -25.02 11.33
C GLY A 6 -9.67 -24.05 10.78
N GLU A 7 -8.42 -24.24 11.22
CA GLU A 7 -7.28 -23.43 10.77
C GLU A 7 -7.23 -23.32 9.23
N PRO A 8 -7.01 -22.12 8.68
CA PRO A 8 -6.92 -21.95 7.25
C PRO A 8 -5.73 -22.74 6.70
N THR A 9 -5.99 -23.58 5.69
CA THR A 9 -4.94 -24.34 5.02
C THR A 9 -3.94 -23.41 4.32
N ALA A 10 -2.73 -23.89 4.04
CA ALA A 10 -1.71 -23.12 3.31
C ALA A 10 -2.22 -22.60 1.95
N ARG A 11 -3.09 -23.36 1.26
CA ARG A 11 -3.71 -22.92 -0.01
C ARG A 11 -4.66 -21.74 0.17
N VAL A 12 -5.42 -21.72 1.27
CA VAL A 12 -6.32 -20.61 1.61
C VAL A 12 -5.50 -19.36 1.93
N LYS A 13 -4.45 -19.49 2.76
CA LYS A 13 -3.54 -18.38 3.07
C LYS A 13 -2.86 -17.83 1.83
N ALA A 14 -2.29 -18.70 0.99
CA ALA A 14 -1.64 -18.29 -0.25
C ALA A 14 -2.60 -17.57 -1.21
N PHE A 15 -3.86 -18.03 -1.32
CA PHE A 15 -4.85 -17.34 -2.13
C PHE A 15 -5.20 -15.98 -1.56
N PHE A 16 -5.33 -15.84 -0.24
CA PHE A 16 -5.52 -14.54 0.40
C PHE A 16 -4.33 -13.60 0.16
N TRP A 17 -3.10 -14.09 0.32
CA TRP A 17 -1.87 -13.35 0.06
C TRP A 17 -1.79 -12.85 -1.38
N LEU A 18 -2.27 -13.65 -2.34
CA LEU A 18 -2.34 -13.25 -3.73
C LEU A 18 -3.27 -12.05 -3.93
N ILE A 19 -4.43 -12.03 -3.27
CA ILE A 19 -5.38 -10.91 -3.36
C ILE A 19 -4.80 -9.68 -2.66
N LEU A 20 -4.22 -9.84 -1.47
CA LEU A 20 -3.60 -8.75 -0.73
C LEU A 20 -2.45 -8.11 -1.52
N GLY A 21 -1.58 -8.94 -2.10
CA GLY A 21 -0.52 -8.50 -3.02
C GLY A 21 -1.08 -7.78 -4.25
N SER A 22 -2.18 -8.28 -4.82
CA SER A 22 -2.84 -7.63 -5.97
C SER A 22 -3.42 -6.26 -5.62
N PHE A 23 -3.97 -6.09 -4.41
CA PHE A 23 -4.37 -4.76 -3.93
C PHE A 23 -3.16 -3.85 -3.80
N SER A 24 -2.08 -4.31 -3.16
CA SER A 24 -0.84 -3.54 -3.01
C SER A 24 -0.31 -3.04 -4.37
N VAL A 25 -0.17 -3.95 -5.34
CA VAL A 25 0.26 -3.61 -6.72
C VAL A 25 -0.70 -2.65 -7.39
N PHE A 26 -2.02 -2.88 -7.31
CA PHE A 26 -2.99 -1.99 -7.96
C PHE A 26 -2.89 -0.56 -7.45
N PHE A 27 -2.90 -0.38 -6.13
CA PHE A 27 -2.83 0.95 -5.53
C PHE A 27 -1.46 1.62 -5.72
N ALA A 28 -0.38 0.86 -5.77
CA ALA A 28 0.96 1.41 -5.94
C ALA A 28 1.34 1.71 -7.39
N GLU A 29 0.94 0.87 -8.34
CA GLU A 29 1.43 0.90 -9.74
C GLU A 29 0.37 1.34 -10.75
N VAL A 30 -0.87 0.86 -10.60
CA VAL A 30 -1.93 1.19 -11.56
C VAL A 30 -2.44 2.60 -11.31
N ILE A 31 -2.65 2.98 -10.04
CA ILE A 31 -3.06 4.34 -9.68
C ILE A 31 -1.96 5.36 -9.96
N SER A 32 -0.68 5.02 -9.72
CA SER A 32 0.44 5.93 -10.02
C SER A 32 0.63 6.13 -11.53
N GLY A 33 0.20 5.16 -12.34
CA GLY A 33 0.56 5.10 -13.74
C GLY A 33 1.99 4.62 -13.98
N SER A 34 2.70 4.07 -12.99
CA SER A 34 4.07 3.56 -13.19
C SER A 34 4.10 2.23 -13.94
N GLU A 35 3.17 1.32 -13.64
CA GLU A 35 2.89 0.14 -14.45
C GLU A 35 1.37 -0.09 -14.51
N ILE A 36 0.79 0.26 -15.65
CA ILE A 36 -0.67 0.25 -15.87
C ILE A 36 -1.22 -1.14 -16.24
N PHE A 37 -0.37 -2.13 -16.52
CA PHE A 37 -0.75 -3.51 -16.87
C PHE A 37 0.02 -4.58 -16.07
N PRO A 38 0.07 -4.50 -14.73
CA PRO A 38 0.93 -5.37 -13.94
C PRO A 38 0.44 -6.83 -13.93
N PHE A 39 -0.85 -7.07 -14.18
CA PHE A 39 -1.45 -8.41 -14.15
C PHE A 39 -1.44 -9.13 -15.50
N THR A 40 -1.05 -8.47 -16.59
CA THR A 40 -0.97 -9.08 -17.93
C THR A 40 0.46 -9.24 -18.43
N LYS A 41 1.40 -8.44 -17.92
CA LYS A 41 2.82 -8.52 -18.29
C LYS A 41 3.58 -9.53 -17.42
N LEU A 42 4.52 -10.23 -18.03
CA LEU A 42 5.42 -11.15 -17.33
C LEU A 42 6.29 -10.43 -16.28
N THR A 43 6.79 -9.24 -16.62
CA THR A 43 7.55 -8.38 -15.69
C THR A 43 6.73 -7.98 -14.48
N GLY A 44 5.42 -7.75 -14.68
CA GLY A 44 4.48 -7.49 -13.59
C GLY A 44 4.39 -8.65 -12.60
N TRP A 45 4.36 -9.89 -13.09
CA TRP A 45 4.29 -11.08 -12.23
C TRP A 45 5.62 -11.51 -11.60
N ILE A 46 6.74 -11.25 -12.25
CA ILE A 46 8.06 -11.72 -11.78
C ILE A 46 8.79 -10.66 -10.95
N LEU A 47 8.59 -9.37 -11.22
CA LEU A 47 9.33 -8.29 -10.55
C LEU A 47 8.43 -7.51 -9.61
N ILE A 48 7.34 -6.96 -10.13
CA ILE A 48 6.48 -6.03 -9.38
C ILE A 48 5.65 -6.78 -8.34
N PHE A 49 4.94 -7.83 -8.74
CA PHE A 49 4.05 -8.55 -7.86
C PHE A 49 4.78 -9.17 -6.65
N PRO A 50 5.91 -9.88 -6.78
CA PRO A 50 6.65 -10.42 -5.64
C PRO A 50 7.17 -9.31 -4.75
N LEU A 51 7.74 -8.24 -5.32
CA LEU A 51 8.23 -7.08 -4.58
C LEU A 51 7.16 -6.53 -3.64
N TYR A 52 5.99 -6.19 -4.16
CA TYR A 52 4.93 -5.60 -3.34
C TYR A 52 4.31 -6.60 -2.36
N THR A 53 4.11 -7.84 -2.81
CA THR A 53 3.48 -8.90 -2.01
C THR A 53 4.34 -9.29 -0.81
N LEU A 54 5.64 -9.50 -1.02
CA LEU A 54 6.58 -9.91 0.03
C LEU A 54 6.73 -8.81 1.08
N HIS A 55 6.94 -7.55 0.67
CA HIS A 55 6.97 -6.42 1.60
C HIS A 55 5.68 -6.33 2.42
N THR A 56 4.52 -6.37 1.75
CA THR A 56 3.21 -6.28 2.42
C THR A 56 3.05 -7.38 3.45
N ILE A 57 3.28 -8.65 3.10
CA ILE A 57 3.03 -9.77 4.01
C ILE A 57 4.03 -9.79 5.16
N VAL A 58 5.30 -9.52 4.90
CA VAL A 58 6.33 -9.48 5.94
C VAL A 58 6.01 -8.40 6.97
N LEU A 59 5.78 -7.17 6.53
CA LEU A 59 5.54 -6.03 7.42
C LEU A 59 4.18 -6.14 8.13
N TRP A 60 3.15 -6.62 7.44
CA TRP A 60 1.88 -6.99 8.04
C TRP A 60 2.06 -8.01 9.17
N THR A 61 2.86 -9.06 8.92
CA THR A 61 3.16 -10.08 9.93
C THR A 61 3.87 -9.48 11.12
N VAL A 62 4.86 -8.62 10.93
CA VAL A 62 5.59 -7.96 12.03
C VAL A 62 4.61 -7.14 12.88
N VAL A 63 3.76 -6.32 12.28
CA VAL A 63 2.83 -5.45 13.02
C VAL A 63 1.78 -6.27 13.78
N PHE A 64 1.12 -7.23 13.13
CA PHE A 64 -0.01 -7.94 13.74
C PHE A 64 0.42 -9.10 14.64
N ARG A 65 1.59 -9.71 14.43
CA ARG A 65 2.13 -10.73 15.34
C ARG A 65 2.58 -10.12 16.65
N TYR A 66 3.28 -8.99 16.59
CA TYR A 66 3.92 -8.39 17.75
C TYR A 66 3.16 -7.18 18.30
N GLY A 67 2.04 -6.78 17.72
CA GLY A 67 1.25 -5.62 18.13
C GLY A 67 -0.19 -5.73 17.66
N ARG A 68 -0.78 -4.57 17.34
CA ARG A 68 -2.13 -4.43 16.80
C ARG A 68 -2.13 -3.58 15.52
N GLY A 69 -3.19 -3.69 14.73
CA GLY A 69 -3.43 -2.94 13.49
C GLY A 69 -3.63 -1.43 13.66
N TRP A 70 -2.93 -0.80 14.59
CA TRP A 70 -3.00 0.62 14.89
C TRP A 70 -2.33 1.45 13.79
N LEU A 71 -2.97 2.52 13.34
CA LEU A 71 -2.49 3.34 12.22
C LEU A 71 -1.04 3.83 12.41
N TYR A 72 -0.68 4.24 13.62
CA TYR A 72 0.67 4.74 13.93
C TYR A 72 1.72 3.63 14.07
N ALA A 73 1.32 2.35 14.14
CA ALA A 73 2.24 1.21 13.98
C ALA A 73 2.36 0.79 12.51
N LEU A 74 1.27 0.89 11.75
CA LEU A 74 1.27 0.58 10.32
C LEU A 74 2.02 1.61 9.48
N PHE A 75 1.96 2.89 9.87
CA PHE A 75 2.65 3.97 9.16
C PHE A 75 4.17 3.75 9.05
N PRO A 76 4.95 3.59 10.14
CA PRO A 76 6.38 3.36 10.02
C PRO A 76 6.71 2.02 9.32
N ALA A 77 5.85 1.00 9.42
CA ALA A 77 6.01 -0.22 8.63
C ALA A 77 5.86 0.07 7.12
N GLY A 78 4.86 0.84 6.71
CA GLY A 78 4.69 1.29 5.33
C GLY A 78 5.82 2.22 4.86
N VAL A 79 6.43 3.00 5.75
CA VAL A 79 7.63 3.79 5.41
C VAL A 79 8.82 2.87 5.13
N LEU A 80 9.02 1.84 5.96
CA LEU A 80 10.06 0.82 5.71
C LEU A 80 9.82 0.05 4.42
N PHE A 81 8.56 -0.16 4.03
CA PHE A 81 8.22 -0.64 2.69
C PHE A 81 8.83 0.31 1.66
N GLY A 82 8.46 1.58 1.67
CA GLY A 82 8.91 2.55 0.66
C GLY A 82 10.43 2.73 0.56
N LEU A 83 11.19 2.40 1.62
CA LEU A 83 12.65 2.47 1.59
C LEU A 83 13.31 1.45 0.64
N TYR A 84 12.58 0.44 0.15
CA TYR A 84 13.10 -0.43 -0.93
C TYR A 84 13.54 0.39 -2.14
N GLU A 85 12.91 1.55 -2.38
CA GLU A 85 13.18 2.42 -3.52
C GLU A 85 14.63 2.96 -3.52
N ALA A 86 15.32 2.95 -2.37
CA ALA A 86 16.76 3.20 -2.34
C ALA A 86 17.52 2.05 -3.00
N TYR A 87 17.32 0.82 -2.54
CA TYR A 87 18.17 -0.30 -2.94
C TYR A 87 17.73 -1.02 -4.21
N ILE A 88 16.46 -0.99 -4.57
CA ILE A 88 15.94 -1.73 -5.73
C ILE A 88 15.85 -0.81 -6.96
N THR A 89 15.12 0.29 -6.91
CA THR A 89 14.92 1.20 -8.06
C THR A 89 15.93 2.35 -8.12
N LYS A 90 16.60 2.64 -6.99
CA LYS A 90 17.57 3.73 -6.78
C LYS A 90 16.96 5.12 -6.97
N VAL A 91 15.64 5.25 -6.91
CA VAL A 91 14.96 6.51 -7.22
C VAL A 91 15.20 7.56 -6.12
N LEU A 92 15.54 7.15 -4.90
CA LEU A 92 15.90 8.06 -3.81
C LEU A 92 17.25 8.75 -4.03
N TRP A 93 18.17 8.11 -4.75
CA TRP A 93 19.51 8.65 -5.04
C TRP A 93 19.61 9.24 -6.44
N SER A 94 18.86 8.67 -7.40
CA SER A 94 18.84 9.08 -8.79
C SER A 94 17.41 8.98 -9.33
N PRO A 95 16.56 9.98 -9.04
CA PRO A 95 15.20 10.04 -9.55
C PRO A 95 15.13 9.99 -11.07
N THR A 96 14.10 9.33 -11.59
CA THR A 96 13.83 9.24 -13.04
C THR A 96 12.75 10.21 -13.51
N TRP A 97 12.24 11.07 -12.62
CA TRP A 97 11.04 11.88 -12.86
C TRP A 97 11.31 13.21 -13.57
N GLY A 98 12.55 13.43 -14.01
CA GLY A 98 12.99 14.67 -14.65
C GLY A 98 13.15 15.84 -13.68
N GLY A 99 13.75 16.94 -14.16
CA GLY A 99 13.98 18.14 -13.36
C GLY A 99 15.31 18.16 -12.60
N LEU A 100 15.47 19.13 -11.70
CA LEU A 100 16.63 19.28 -10.81
C LEU A 100 16.18 18.93 -9.38
N PRO A 101 16.35 17.68 -8.93
CA PRO A 101 15.91 17.28 -7.60
C PRO A 101 16.68 18.04 -6.52
N PHE A 102 16.00 18.34 -5.42
CA PHE A 102 16.63 18.92 -4.24
C PHE A 102 17.20 17.80 -3.36
N TYR A 103 18.53 17.77 -3.22
CA TYR A 103 19.23 16.71 -2.48
C TYR A 103 19.65 17.16 -1.08
N VAL A 104 19.48 16.28 -0.09
CA VAL A 104 20.07 16.41 1.25
C VAL A 104 20.68 15.08 1.62
N GLY A 105 21.95 15.06 2.04
CA GLY A 105 22.64 13.81 2.38
C GLY A 105 22.69 12.80 1.22
N GLY A 106 22.63 13.28 -0.04
CA GLY A 106 22.64 12.44 -1.24
C GLY A 106 21.31 11.77 -1.58
N VAL A 107 20.20 12.10 -0.89
CA VAL A 107 18.85 11.64 -1.26
C VAL A 107 17.98 12.79 -1.75
N ALA A 108 17.15 12.53 -2.75
CA ALA A 108 16.23 13.47 -3.36
C ALA A 108 15.01 13.66 -2.43
N VAL A 109 14.89 14.83 -1.81
CA VAL A 109 14.00 15.05 -0.65
C VAL A 109 12.52 14.93 -1.03
N VAL A 110 12.13 15.44 -2.19
CA VAL A 110 10.71 15.48 -2.61
C VAL A 110 10.22 14.06 -2.92
N GLU A 111 11.00 13.31 -3.68
CA GLU A 111 10.73 11.92 -4.05
C GLU A 111 10.75 11.02 -2.82
N THR A 112 11.74 11.21 -1.95
CA THR A 112 11.83 10.48 -0.67
C THR A 112 10.58 10.75 0.17
N ALA A 113 10.19 12.01 0.37
CA ALA A 113 9.02 12.36 1.16
C ALA A 113 7.72 11.80 0.57
N LEU A 114 7.54 11.93 -0.74
CA LEU A 114 6.34 11.42 -1.41
C LEU A 114 6.27 9.89 -1.38
N LEU A 115 7.32 9.20 -1.83
CA LEU A 115 7.31 7.75 -1.97
C LEU A 115 7.27 7.04 -0.63
N MET A 116 8.08 7.50 0.34
CA MET A 116 8.14 6.88 1.65
C MET A 116 6.94 7.28 2.52
N LEU A 117 6.70 8.58 2.72
CA LEU A 117 5.74 9.04 3.73
C LEU A 117 4.29 8.94 3.25
N PHE A 118 4.06 8.82 1.94
CA PHE A 118 2.70 8.71 1.42
C PHE A 118 2.50 7.48 0.54
N TRP A 119 3.19 7.43 -0.60
CA TRP A 119 2.82 6.50 -1.68
C TRP A 119 2.88 5.05 -1.22
N HIS A 120 4.03 4.61 -0.73
CA HIS A 120 4.21 3.24 -0.27
C HIS A 120 3.58 3.00 1.09
N SER A 121 3.64 4.00 1.98
CA SER A 121 3.01 3.90 3.30
C SER A 121 1.50 3.67 3.23
N PHE A 122 0.80 4.44 2.41
CA PHE A 122 -0.64 4.39 2.33
C PHE A 122 -1.14 3.56 1.16
N LEU A 123 -0.71 3.87 -0.07
CA LEU A 123 -1.26 3.20 -1.25
C LEU A 123 -0.71 1.79 -1.41
N ALA A 124 0.59 1.54 -1.17
CA ALA A 124 1.12 0.18 -1.28
C ALA A 124 0.83 -0.70 -0.04
N PHE A 125 0.61 -0.10 1.14
CA PHE A 125 0.57 -0.86 2.40
C PHE A 125 -0.74 -0.69 3.20
N ILE A 126 -0.99 0.48 3.80
CA ILE A 126 -2.12 0.65 4.74
C ILE A 126 -3.48 0.46 4.07
N VAL A 127 -3.71 1.09 2.91
CA VAL A 127 -5.00 1.00 2.19
C VAL A 127 -5.29 -0.43 1.72
N PRO A 128 -4.34 -1.16 1.10
CA PRO A 128 -4.49 -2.58 0.79
C PRO A 128 -4.84 -3.45 2.01
N LEU A 129 -4.15 -3.26 3.14
CA LEU A 129 -4.44 -4.00 4.37
C LEU A 129 -5.83 -3.67 4.92
N PHE A 130 -6.19 -2.39 4.95
CA PHE A 130 -7.50 -1.94 5.41
C PHE A 130 -8.63 -2.52 4.56
N LEU A 131 -8.47 -2.48 3.23
CA LEU A 131 -9.44 -3.02 2.28
C LEU A 131 -9.52 -4.54 2.39
N ALA A 132 -8.38 -5.22 2.51
CA ALA A 132 -8.34 -6.67 2.67
C ALA A 132 -9.03 -7.11 3.97
N GLU A 133 -8.70 -6.51 5.12
CA GLU A 133 -9.39 -6.82 6.37
C GLU A 133 -10.91 -6.60 6.24
N THR A 134 -11.31 -5.44 5.73
CA THR A 134 -12.71 -5.04 5.70
C THR A 134 -13.56 -5.89 4.73
N VAL A 135 -13.03 -6.21 3.55
CA VAL A 135 -13.79 -6.87 2.48
C VAL A 135 -13.63 -8.39 2.51
N LEU A 136 -12.46 -8.88 2.92
CA LEU A 136 -12.11 -10.29 2.76
C LEU A 136 -12.18 -11.08 4.06
N THR A 137 -12.34 -10.43 5.22
CA THR A 137 -12.26 -11.11 6.53
C THR A 137 -13.41 -10.75 7.46
N SER A 138 -13.54 -11.52 8.54
CA SER A 138 -14.52 -11.28 9.60
C SER A 138 -14.07 -10.27 10.66
N SER A 139 -12.85 -9.73 10.58
CA SER A 139 -12.32 -8.78 11.56
C SER A 139 -12.42 -7.32 11.11
N ARG A 140 -12.32 -6.41 12.08
CA ARG A 140 -12.37 -4.94 11.91
C ARG A 140 -11.33 -4.24 12.79
N GLU A 141 -10.21 -4.91 13.09
CA GLU A 141 -9.20 -4.44 14.03
C GLU A 141 -8.61 -3.10 13.62
N MET A 142 -8.26 -2.91 12.34
CA MET A 142 -7.69 -1.65 11.85
C MET A 142 -8.69 -0.50 11.95
N PHE A 143 -9.96 -0.74 11.64
CA PHE A 143 -10.99 0.27 11.80
C PHE A 143 -11.20 0.61 13.28
N SER A 144 -11.35 -0.40 14.14
CA SER A 144 -11.55 -0.22 15.58
C SER A 144 -10.41 0.55 16.25
N LEU A 145 -9.18 0.44 15.73
CA LEU A 145 -8.01 1.14 16.23
C LEU A 145 -7.67 2.42 15.45
N ALA A 146 -8.44 2.79 14.43
CA ALA A 146 -8.21 4.01 13.68
C ALA A 146 -8.38 5.25 14.60
N PRO A 147 -7.56 6.30 14.43
CA PRO A 147 -7.71 7.52 15.22
C PRO A 147 -9.05 8.20 14.90
N GLY A 148 -9.57 8.99 15.85
CA GLY A 148 -10.90 9.59 15.74
C GLY A 148 -11.11 10.46 14.49
N TRP A 149 -10.06 11.13 13.98
CA TRP A 149 -10.17 11.86 12.71
C TRP A 149 -10.38 10.92 11.51
N ALA A 150 -9.71 9.77 11.48
CA ALA A 150 -9.84 8.79 10.40
C ALA A 150 -11.18 8.09 10.48
N LYS A 151 -11.63 7.70 11.68
CA LYS A 151 -12.98 7.15 11.89
C LYS A 151 -14.05 8.10 11.39
N ARG A 152 -14.02 9.37 11.82
CA ARG A 152 -14.98 10.40 11.36
C ARG A 152 -14.98 10.55 9.85
N LEU A 153 -13.81 10.50 9.21
CA LEU A 153 -13.73 10.56 7.75
C LEU A 153 -14.43 9.37 7.09
N LEU A 154 -14.14 8.16 7.58
CA LEU A 154 -14.66 6.89 7.06
C LEU A 154 -16.14 6.62 7.36
N THR A 155 -16.69 7.21 8.42
CA THR A 155 -18.10 7.05 8.82
C THR A 155 -18.97 8.25 8.49
N SER A 156 -18.39 9.35 8.01
CA SER A 156 -19.18 10.53 7.63
C SER A 156 -20.21 10.20 6.55
N SER A 157 -21.33 10.94 6.54
CA SER A 157 -22.31 10.86 5.45
C SER A 157 -21.72 11.16 4.07
N ARG A 158 -20.55 11.83 4.04
CA ARG A 158 -19.78 12.17 2.84
C ARG A 158 -18.70 11.15 2.49
N ALA A 159 -18.47 10.12 3.31
CA ALA A 159 -17.41 9.13 3.09
C ALA A 159 -17.55 8.42 1.73
N GLN A 160 -18.79 8.12 1.34
CA GLN A 160 -19.07 7.51 0.04
C GLN A 160 -18.74 8.46 -1.13
N MET A 161 -19.13 9.73 -1.02
CA MET A 161 -18.82 10.75 -2.02
C MET A 161 -17.30 10.96 -2.12
N LEU A 162 -16.60 10.96 -0.99
CA LEU A 162 -15.14 11.01 -0.97
C LEU A 162 -14.52 9.81 -1.68
N GLY A 163 -15.02 8.58 -1.44
CA GLY A 163 -14.55 7.39 -2.15
C GLY A 163 -14.73 7.50 -3.68
N TYR A 164 -15.85 8.05 -4.14
CA TYR A 164 -16.10 8.31 -5.57
C TYR A 164 -15.18 9.38 -6.14
N ALA A 165 -14.97 10.48 -5.42
CA ALA A 165 -14.04 11.53 -5.81
C ALA A 165 -12.61 10.99 -5.89
N LEU A 166 -12.17 10.20 -4.91
CA LEU A 166 -10.86 9.57 -4.91
C LEU A 166 -10.69 8.59 -6.07
N ALA A 167 -11.71 7.82 -6.43
CA ALA A 167 -11.65 6.93 -7.60
C ALA A 167 -11.47 7.72 -8.90
N LEU A 168 -12.22 8.81 -9.08
CA LEU A 168 -12.09 9.68 -10.25
C LEU A 168 -10.70 10.34 -10.31
N CYS A 169 -10.23 10.93 -9.19
CA CYS A 169 -8.91 11.53 -9.09
C CYS A 169 -7.78 10.53 -9.32
N SER A 170 -7.92 9.29 -8.82
CA SER A 170 -6.97 8.20 -9.06
C SER A 170 -6.91 7.83 -10.54
N GLY A 171 -8.07 7.82 -11.22
CA GLY A 171 -8.13 7.64 -12.67
C GLY A 171 -7.38 8.73 -13.41
N LEU A 172 -7.67 10.00 -13.08
CA LEU A 172 -7.00 11.16 -13.68
C LEU A 172 -5.48 11.10 -13.48
N PHE A 173 -5.03 10.77 -12.27
CA PHE A 173 -3.62 10.55 -11.97
C PHE A 173 -3.01 9.43 -12.84
N SER A 174 -3.64 8.26 -12.86
CA SER A 174 -3.20 7.07 -13.61
C SER A 174 -3.00 7.35 -15.11
N SER A 175 -3.76 8.29 -15.67
CA SER A 175 -3.68 8.69 -17.08
C SER A 175 -2.29 9.16 -17.52
N GLN A 176 -1.45 9.62 -16.58
CA GLN A 176 -0.07 10.03 -16.83
C GLN A 176 0.80 8.89 -17.34
N GLY A 177 0.50 7.66 -16.93
CA GLY A 177 1.17 6.44 -17.37
C GLY A 177 0.65 5.87 -18.69
N ALA A 178 -0.48 6.36 -19.21
CA ALA A 178 -1.14 5.78 -20.37
C ALA A 178 -0.67 6.42 -21.69
N PRO A 179 -0.05 5.67 -22.62
CA PRO A 179 0.40 6.23 -23.90
C PRO A 179 -0.76 6.67 -24.80
N THR A 180 -1.89 5.95 -24.75
CA THR A 180 -3.08 6.25 -25.55
C THR A 180 -4.36 6.07 -24.73
N ILE A 181 -5.48 6.60 -25.25
CA ILE A 181 -6.81 6.44 -24.64
C ILE A 181 -7.18 4.95 -24.49
N PHE A 182 -6.81 4.12 -25.46
CA PHE A 182 -7.05 2.68 -25.39
C PHE A 182 -6.30 2.04 -24.22
N HIS A 183 -5.05 2.44 -23.97
CA HIS A 183 -4.31 1.95 -22.81
C HIS A 183 -4.95 2.39 -21.48
N ALA A 184 -5.41 3.65 -21.39
CA ALA A 184 -6.11 4.16 -20.21
C ALA A 184 -7.41 3.37 -19.94
N LEU A 185 -8.24 3.15 -20.97
CA LEU A 185 -9.46 2.36 -20.89
C LEU A 185 -9.17 0.90 -20.49
N ALA A 186 -8.25 0.25 -21.21
CA ALA A 186 -7.93 -1.16 -20.99
C ALA A 186 -7.32 -1.40 -19.61
N SER A 187 -6.44 -0.52 -19.13
CA SER A 187 -5.84 -0.64 -17.81
C SER A 187 -6.90 -0.60 -16.70
N GLY A 188 -7.82 0.38 -16.76
CA GLY A 188 -8.91 0.51 -15.80
C GLY A 188 -9.85 -0.69 -15.79
N VAL A 189 -10.27 -1.17 -16.97
CA VAL A 189 -11.17 -2.31 -17.08
C VAL A 189 -10.48 -3.61 -16.63
N ILE A 190 -9.31 -3.93 -17.19
CA ILE A 190 -8.63 -5.20 -16.95
C ILE A 190 -8.24 -5.35 -15.48
N SER A 191 -7.64 -4.32 -14.89
CA SER A 191 -7.22 -4.36 -13.48
C SER A 191 -8.41 -4.50 -12.53
N SER A 192 -9.50 -3.77 -12.79
CA SER A 192 -10.70 -3.84 -11.97
C SER A 192 -11.43 -5.17 -12.10
N VAL A 193 -11.54 -5.71 -13.32
CA VAL A 193 -12.14 -7.04 -13.55
C VAL A 193 -11.30 -8.13 -12.90
N PHE A 194 -9.98 -8.04 -12.99
CA PHE A 194 -9.06 -8.99 -12.36
C PHE A 194 -9.25 -9.03 -10.83
N LEU A 195 -9.17 -7.87 -10.17
CA LEU A 195 -9.45 -7.78 -8.73
C LEU A 195 -10.86 -8.27 -8.40
N MET A 196 -11.85 -7.93 -9.25
CA MET A 196 -13.23 -8.37 -9.07
C MET A 196 -13.45 -9.86 -9.15
N ALA A 197 -12.78 -10.53 -10.06
CA ALA A 197 -12.80 -11.98 -10.14
C ALA A 197 -12.20 -12.60 -8.88
N LEU A 198 -11.04 -12.10 -8.43
CA LEU A 198 -10.34 -12.63 -7.25
C LEU A 198 -11.15 -12.51 -5.96
N VAL A 199 -11.66 -11.31 -5.66
CA VAL A 199 -12.43 -11.06 -4.44
C VAL A 199 -13.75 -11.85 -4.46
N ARG A 200 -14.44 -11.93 -5.61
CA ARG A 200 -15.65 -12.78 -5.71
C ARG A 200 -15.35 -14.26 -5.51
N LEU A 201 -14.24 -14.75 -6.07
CA LEU A 201 -13.83 -16.14 -5.89
C LEU A 201 -13.51 -16.42 -4.41
N TRP A 202 -12.87 -15.49 -3.72
CA TRP A 202 -12.62 -15.56 -2.28
C TRP A 202 -13.91 -15.64 -1.47
N MET A 203 -14.85 -14.71 -1.71
CA MET A 203 -16.15 -14.71 -1.02
C MET A 203 -16.93 -16.00 -1.27
N ARG A 204 -16.97 -16.49 -2.51
CA ARG A 204 -17.67 -17.74 -2.86
C ARG A 204 -17.08 -18.98 -2.18
N ARG A 205 -15.78 -18.97 -1.88
CA ARG A 205 -15.09 -20.03 -1.14
C ARG A 205 -15.24 -19.90 0.38
N GLY A 206 -16.09 -18.99 0.86
CA GLY A 206 -16.33 -18.76 2.28
C GLY A 206 -15.15 -18.11 3.00
N GLY A 207 -14.28 -17.40 2.28
CA GLY A 207 -13.07 -16.81 2.86
C GLY A 207 -13.32 -15.75 3.94
N THR A 208 -14.47 -15.09 3.91
CA THR A 208 -14.88 -14.07 4.90
C THR A 208 -15.10 -14.62 6.30
N ARG A 209 -15.11 -15.95 6.49
CA ARG A 209 -15.21 -16.56 7.82
C ARG A 209 -13.96 -16.39 8.67
N TYR A 210 -12.78 -16.31 8.03
CA TYR A 210 -11.50 -16.20 8.73
C TYR A 210 -11.29 -14.77 9.21
N SER A 211 -10.70 -14.61 10.39
CA SER A 211 -10.20 -13.32 10.85
C SER A 211 -8.92 -12.95 10.10
N PHE A 212 -8.58 -11.66 10.06
CA PHE A 212 -7.34 -11.21 9.44
C PHE A 212 -6.11 -11.87 10.07
N ARG A 213 -6.12 -12.11 11.38
CA ARG A 213 -5.00 -12.76 12.08
C ARG A 213 -4.84 -14.24 11.74
N ASP A 214 -5.92 -14.96 11.45
CA ASP A 214 -5.85 -16.39 11.07
C ASP A 214 -5.07 -16.60 9.76
N LEU A 215 -5.07 -15.58 8.90
CA LEU A 215 -4.46 -15.59 7.58
C LEU A 215 -2.97 -15.17 7.60
N LEU A 216 -2.42 -14.90 8.78
CA LEU A 216 -0.99 -14.61 8.94
C LEU A 216 -0.13 -15.83 8.58
N PRO A 217 1.05 -15.63 7.98
CA PRO A 217 2.04 -16.69 7.77
C PRO A 217 2.42 -17.35 9.09
N GLY A 218 2.56 -18.67 9.17
CA GLY A 218 3.17 -19.34 10.32
C GLY A 218 4.67 -19.02 10.47
N PRO A 219 5.36 -19.50 11.52
CA PRO A 219 6.79 -19.23 11.73
C PRO A 219 7.71 -19.74 10.62
N ARG A 220 7.38 -20.89 10.01
CA ARG A 220 8.13 -21.44 8.86
C ARG A 220 7.87 -20.61 7.60
N GLU A 221 6.61 -20.33 7.29
CA GLU A 221 6.20 -19.51 6.15
C GLU A 221 6.82 -18.12 6.21
N PHE A 222 6.80 -17.48 7.38
CA PHE A 222 7.42 -16.17 7.59
C PHE A 222 8.94 -16.17 7.32
N ARG A 223 9.67 -17.21 7.74
CA ARG A 223 11.11 -17.33 7.43
C ARG A 223 11.37 -17.47 5.93
N VAL A 224 10.53 -18.22 5.22
CA VAL A 224 10.62 -18.34 3.75
C VAL A 224 10.34 -17.00 3.09
N LEU A 225 9.26 -16.31 3.48
CA LEU A 225 8.92 -14.99 2.95
C LEU A 225 10.02 -13.95 3.21
N MET A 226 10.66 -13.98 4.38
CA MET A 226 11.82 -13.15 4.69
C MET A 226 13.03 -13.47 3.81
N ALA A 227 13.32 -14.76 3.58
CA ALA A 227 14.42 -15.17 2.71
C ALA A 227 14.17 -14.75 1.25
N LEU A 228 12.93 -14.89 0.76
CA LEU A 228 12.52 -14.41 -0.56
C LEU A 228 12.62 -12.89 -0.67
N LEU A 229 12.18 -12.16 0.34
CA LEU A 229 12.31 -10.69 0.37
C LEU A 229 13.78 -10.26 0.33
N LEU A 230 14.65 -10.92 1.10
CA LEU A 230 16.09 -10.63 1.06
C LEU A 230 16.68 -10.94 -0.33
N LEU A 231 16.27 -12.04 -0.94
CA LEU A 231 16.68 -12.40 -2.29
C LEU A 231 16.24 -11.34 -3.31
N ASP A 232 15.03 -10.81 -3.19
CA ASP A 232 14.55 -9.71 -4.04
C ASP A 232 15.44 -8.47 -3.89
N TYR A 233 15.80 -8.08 -2.67
CA TYR A 233 16.72 -6.95 -2.45
C TYR A 233 18.10 -7.19 -3.09
N ILE A 234 18.65 -8.39 -2.98
CA ILE A 234 19.97 -8.71 -3.54
C ILE A 234 19.90 -8.77 -5.07
N ALA A 235 18.96 -9.54 -5.61
CA ALA A 235 18.84 -9.78 -7.05
C ALA A 235 18.43 -8.51 -7.79
N LEU A 236 17.32 -7.87 -7.38
CA LEU A 236 16.87 -6.64 -8.02
C LEU A 236 17.80 -5.48 -7.70
N GLY A 237 18.43 -5.47 -6.52
CA GLY A 237 19.46 -4.52 -6.15
C GLY A 237 20.68 -4.56 -7.07
N ALA A 238 21.12 -5.75 -7.49
CA ALA A 238 22.25 -5.91 -8.39
C ALA A 238 21.89 -5.71 -9.87
N ILE A 239 20.68 -6.09 -10.27
CA ILE A 239 20.26 -6.10 -11.68
C ILE A 239 19.67 -4.75 -12.12
N LEU A 240 18.83 -4.13 -11.30
CA LEU A 240 18.13 -2.90 -11.68
C LEU A 240 18.98 -1.67 -11.38
N ARG A 241 19.40 -0.97 -12.44
CA ARG A 241 20.16 0.30 -12.37
C ARG A 241 21.38 0.24 -11.43
N PRO A 242 22.32 -0.72 -11.62
CA PRO A 242 23.52 -0.78 -10.79
C PRO A 242 24.36 0.50 -10.86
N GLU A 243 24.31 1.23 -11.97
CA GLU A 243 24.99 2.51 -12.18
C GLU A 243 24.50 3.64 -11.27
N ALA A 244 23.30 3.50 -10.69
CA ALA A 244 22.70 4.50 -9.81
C ALA A 244 23.02 4.28 -8.32
N LEU A 245 23.87 3.30 -7.99
CA LEU A 245 24.34 3.08 -6.63
C LEU A 245 25.25 4.24 -6.19
N PRO A 246 24.98 4.87 -5.03
CA PRO A 246 25.74 6.03 -4.62
C PRO A 246 26.96 5.63 -3.78
N GLY A 247 27.81 6.63 -3.54
CA GLY A 247 28.88 6.54 -2.56
C GLY A 247 28.37 6.41 -1.12
N PHE A 248 29.30 6.13 -0.21
CA PHE A 248 29.04 5.82 1.19
C PHE A 248 28.16 6.85 1.92
N GLY A 249 28.34 8.15 1.66
CA GLY A 249 27.58 9.20 2.33
C GLY A 249 26.07 9.10 2.13
N ALA A 250 25.62 8.84 0.89
CA ALA A 250 24.18 8.69 0.61
C ALA A 250 23.61 7.37 1.13
N GLN A 251 24.43 6.31 1.20
CA GLN A 251 24.05 5.06 1.84
C GLN A 251 23.84 5.25 3.34
N ALA A 252 24.75 5.97 4.00
CA ALA A 252 24.64 6.29 5.43
C ALA A 252 23.34 7.04 5.74
N THR A 253 22.93 7.99 4.89
CA THR A 253 21.63 8.67 5.01
C THR A 253 20.45 7.69 4.98
N VAL A 254 20.44 6.75 4.04
CA VAL A 254 19.39 5.72 3.96
C VAL A 254 19.43 4.76 5.16
N TRP A 255 20.61 4.40 5.67
CA TRP A 255 20.73 3.59 6.89
C TRP A 255 20.18 4.31 8.12
N VAL A 256 20.41 5.61 8.25
CA VAL A 256 19.81 6.42 9.32
C VAL A 256 18.29 6.43 9.19
N LEU A 257 17.73 6.52 7.98
CA LEU A 257 16.28 6.40 7.78
C LEU A 257 15.76 5.02 8.17
N TYR A 258 16.41 3.93 7.76
CA TYR A 258 16.05 2.56 8.19
C TYR A 258 16.11 2.41 9.72
N ALA A 259 17.16 2.92 10.37
CA ALA A 259 17.30 2.85 11.82
C ALA A 259 16.21 3.66 12.54
N PHE A 260 15.94 4.88 12.06
CA PHE A 260 14.92 5.76 12.61
C PHE A 260 13.52 5.14 12.51
N PHE A 261 13.10 4.72 11.30
CA PHE A 261 11.79 4.14 11.09
C PHE A 261 11.66 2.72 11.67
N GLY A 262 12.75 1.96 11.72
CA GLY A 262 12.82 0.68 12.41
C GLY A 262 12.60 0.83 13.92
N LEU A 263 13.27 1.80 14.55
CA LEU A 263 13.05 2.13 15.96
C LEU A 263 11.63 2.64 16.19
N LEU A 264 11.14 3.55 15.35
CA LEU A 264 9.77 4.07 15.46
C LEU A 264 8.74 2.95 15.33
N LEU A 265 8.92 2.02 14.39
CA LEU A 265 8.08 0.82 14.26
C LEU A 265 8.13 -0.05 15.51
N PHE A 266 9.32 -0.35 16.02
CA PHE A 266 9.49 -1.17 17.23
C PHE A 266 8.72 -0.58 18.42
N LEU A 267 8.88 0.73 18.65
CA LEU A 267 8.19 1.44 19.73
C LEU A 267 6.68 1.51 19.50
N ALA A 268 6.25 1.77 18.26
CA ALA A 268 4.83 1.84 17.90
C ALA A 268 4.13 0.48 18.05
N VAL A 269 4.77 -0.61 17.63
CA VAL A 269 4.28 -1.98 17.81
C VAL A 269 4.16 -2.31 19.29
N LYS A 270 5.16 -1.98 20.10
CA LYS A 270 5.08 -2.17 21.55
C LYS A 270 3.91 -1.41 22.16
N ARG A 271 3.76 -0.13 21.83
CA ARG A 271 2.68 0.73 22.34
C ARG A 271 1.29 0.28 21.86
N SER A 272 1.19 -0.24 20.63
CA SER A 272 -0.08 -0.68 20.05
C SER A 272 -0.76 -1.81 20.83
N ARG A 273 -0.01 -2.57 21.64
CA ARG A 273 -0.54 -3.64 22.51
C ARG A 273 -1.48 -3.11 23.58
N ASP A 274 -1.20 -1.91 24.07
CA ASP A 274 -1.90 -1.28 25.19
C ASP A 274 -3.04 -0.37 24.72
N VAL A 275 -3.24 -0.21 23.40
CA VAL A 275 -4.32 0.61 22.85
C VAL A 275 -5.63 -0.15 22.91
N ASP A 276 -6.62 0.42 23.59
CA ASP A 276 -7.95 -0.18 23.72
C ASP A 276 -8.66 -0.29 22.37
N ILE A 277 -9.24 -1.46 22.12
CA ILE A 277 -10.03 -1.72 20.92
C ILE A 277 -11.43 -1.16 21.18
N SER A 278 -11.79 -0.09 20.47
CA SER A 278 -13.17 0.40 20.51
C SER A 278 -14.10 -0.63 19.89
N LYS A 279 -15.22 -0.93 20.56
CA LYS A 279 -16.24 -1.88 20.08
C LYS A 279 -17.20 -1.29 19.05
N GLU A 280 -16.89 -0.13 18.46
CA GLU A 280 -17.78 0.50 17.50
C GLU A 280 -17.97 -0.42 16.28
N PRO A 281 -19.22 -0.80 15.96
CA PRO A 281 -19.48 -1.58 14.77
C PRO A 281 -19.24 -0.70 13.55
N TYR A 282 -18.35 -1.15 12.67
CA TYR A 282 -18.22 -0.60 11.33
C TYR A 282 -18.38 -1.71 10.33
N ASP A 283 -19.43 -1.59 9.54
CA ASP A 283 -19.64 -2.45 8.41
C ASP A 283 -19.59 -1.65 7.12
N MET A 284 -18.54 -1.91 6.34
CA MET A 284 -18.45 -1.42 4.99
C MET A 284 -18.88 -2.55 4.07
N GLU A 285 -20.17 -2.57 3.74
CA GLU A 285 -20.66 -3.47 2.70
C GLU A 285 -20.19 -2.98 1.33
N LEU A 286 -19.21 -3.67 0.75
CA LEU A 286 -18.76 -3.43 -0.62
C LEU A 286 -19.68 -4.18 -1.59
N SER A 287 -20.83 -3.58 -1.89
CA SER A 287 -21.76 -4.14 -2.86
C SER A 287 -21.16 -4.16 -4.27
N THR A 288 -21.56 -5.15 -5.08
CA THR A 288 -21.16 -5.22 -6.50
C THR A 288 -21.43 -3.91 -7.23
N ARG A 289 -22.56 -3.26 -6.93
CA ARG A 289 -22.93 -1.96 -7.52
C ARG A 289 -21.91 -0.88 -7.19
N ARG A 290 -21.50 -0.75 -5.91
CA ARG A 290 -20.49 0.23 -5.50
C ARG A 290 -19.17 0.00 -6.22
N TRP A 291 -18.79 -1.26 -6.38
CA TRP A 291 -17.53 -1.57 -7.04
C TRP A 291 -17.52 -1.29 -8.54
N LEU A 292 -18.65 -1.55 -9.21
CA LEU A 292 -18.85 -1.13 -10.61
C LEU A 292 -18.79 0.39 -10.75
N ILE A 293 -19.40 1.16 -9.84
CA ILE A 293 -19.32 2.62 -9.86
C ILE A 293 -17.87 3.09 -9.71
N LEU A 294 -17.13 2.55 -8.73
CA LEU A 294 -15.71 2.89 -8.55
C LEU A 294 -14.88 2.55 -9.78
N THR A 295 -15.14 1.40 -10.41
CA THR A 295 -14.47 0.95 -11.65
C THR A 295 -14.74 1.92 -12.79
N VAL A 296 -16.01 2.30 -12.98
CA VAL A 296 -16.42 3.24 -14.03
C VAL A 296 -15.80 4.61 -13.78
N LEU A 297 -15.82 5.13 -12.56
CA LEU A 297 -15.24 6.43 -12.23
C LEU A 297 -13.73 6.45 -12.42
N PHE A 298 -13.01 5.41 -11.97
CA PHE A 298 -11.58 5.29 -12.20
C PHE A 298 -11.25 5.24 -13.69
N THR A 299 -11.93 4.38 -14.44
CA THR A 299 -11.68 4.20 -15.89
C THR A 299 -12.04 5.46 -16.67
N ALA A 300 -13.18 6.09 -16.38
CA ALA A 300 -13.60 7.34 -16.98
C ALA A 300 -12.64 8.48 -16.65
N GLY A 301 -12.16 8.56 -15.40
CA GLY A 301 -11.13 9.50 -14.97
C GLY A 301 -9.83 9.32 -15.75
N SER A 302 -9.38 8.09 -15.97
CA SER A 302 -8.17 7.80 -16.73
C SER A 302 -8.29 8.19 -18.20
N VAL A 303 -9.40 7.82 -18.84
CA VAL A 303 -9.71 8.23 -20.22
C VAL A 303 -9.81 9.75 -20.35
N PHE A 304 -10.53 10.41 -19.43
CA PHE A 304 -10.71 11.86 -19.43
C PHE A 304 -9.39 12.60 -19.18
N GLY A 305 -8.57 12.13 -18.24
CA GLY A 305 -7.24 12.68 -17.97
C GLY A 305 -6.34 12.61 -19.18
N ARG A 306 -6.38 11.48 -19.92
CA ARG A 306 -5.60 11.31 -21.14
C ARG A 306 -6.09 12.21 -22.28
N LEU A 307 -7.40 12.41 -22.41
CA LEU A 307 -8.00 13.27 -23.43
C LEU A 307 -7.71 14.75 -23.23
N THR A 308 -7.71 15.20 -21.97
CA THR A 308 -7.68 16.63 -21.62
C THR A 308 -6.30 17.11 -21.17
N GLY A 309 -5.39 16.20 -20.81
CA GLY A 309 -4.12 16.55 -20.17
C GLY A 309 -4.26 16.97 -18.69
N LEU A 310 -5.47 16.93 -18.11
CA LEU A 310 -5.70 17.29 -16.71
C LEU A 310 -5.00 16.34 -15.73
N GLY A 311 -4.60 15.14 -16.19
CA GLY A 311 -3.88 14.17 -15.36
C GLY A 311 -2.64 14.75 -14.69
N PHE A 312 -1.88 15.62 -15.38
CA PHE A 312 -0.67 16.23 -14.83
C PHE A 312 -0.98 17.21 -13.69
N ILE A 313 -2.01 18.05 -13.85
CA ILE A 313 -2.42 19.02 -12.85
C ILE A 313 -2.90 18.29 -11.58
N VAL A 314 -3.72 17.24 -11.76
CA VAL A 314 -4.19 16.41 -10.66
C VAL A 314 -3.03 15.68 -9.98
N ALA A 315 -2.05 15.18 -10.75
CA ALA A 315 -0.87 14.51 -10.19
C ALA A 315 -0.04 15.45 -9.33
N LEU A 316 0.25 16.66 -9.83
CA LEU A 316 1.02 17.66 -9.08
C LEU A 316 0.31 18.08 -7.78
N ALA A 317 -0.99 18.37 -7.85
CA ALA A 317 -1.78 18.71 -6.66
C ALA A 317 -1.81 17.54 -5.66
N SER A 318 -1.94 16.31 -6.15
CA SER A 318 -1.95 15.11 -5.32
C SER A 318 -0.60 14.87 -4.66
N TRP A 319 0.53 15.12 -5.35
CA TRP A 319 1.87 15.00 -4.77
C TRP A 319 2.08 15.98 -3.62
N LEU A 320 1.71 17.24 -3.79
CA LEU A 320 1.84 18.25 -2.72
C LEU A 320 0.97 17.89 -1.51
N ALA A 321 -0.28 17.49 -1.73
CA ALA A 321 -1.19 17.06 -0.68
C ALA A 321 -0.69 15.79 0.02
N ALA A 322 -0.15 14.83 -0.74
CA ALA A 322 0.43 13.59 -0.25
C ALA A 322 1.64 13.82 0.65
N ILE A 323 2.58 14.68 0.22
CA ILE A 323 3.76 15.05 1.03
C ILE A 323 3.30 15.72 2.33
N ALA A 324 2.41 16.72 2.25
CA ALA A 324 1.90 17.41 3.43
C ALA A 324 1.21 16.44 4.40
N PHE A 325 0.36 15.54 3.89
CA PHE A 325 -0.29 14.52 4.70
C PHE A 325 0.71 13.54 5.32
N GLY A 326 1.70 13.07 4.55
CA GLY A 326 2.75 12.18 5.04
C GLY A 326 3.58 12.79 6.17
N VAL A 327 3.93 14.07 6.07
CA VAL A 327 4.63 14.82 7.12
C VAL A 327 3.76 14.97 8.37
N VAL A 328 2.48 15.32 8.22
CA VAL A 328 1.53 15.36 9.35
C VAL A 328 1.41 13.99 10.01
N MET A 329 1.31 12.91 9.23
CA MET A 329 1.24 11.55 9.74
C MET A 329 2.51 11.12 10.47
N LEU A 330 3.68 11.55 10.01
CA LEU A 330 4.94 11.37 10.73
C LEU A 330 4.91 12.10 12.08
N GLY A 331 4.52 13.37 12.11
CA GLY A 331 4.41 14.15 13.35
C GLY A 331 3.42 13.55 14.34
N LEU A 332 2.25 13.11 13.85
CA LEU A 332 1.25 12.40 14.66
C LEU A 332 1.77 11.06 15.16
N THR A 333 2.49 10.30 14.33
CA THR A 333 3.09 9.02 14.74
C THR A 333 4.12 9.25 15.85
N ILE A 334 5.07 10.18 15.66
CA ILE A 334 6.07 10.53 16.67
C ILE A 334 5.40 10.96 17.97
N ARG A 335 4.43 11.88 17.88
CA ARG A 335 3.67 12.34 19.05
C ARG A 335 3.00 11.17 19.74
N ASN A 336 2.23 10.35 19.04
CA ASN A 336 1.47 9.25 19.64
C ASN A 336 2.34 8.06 20.02
N VAL A 337 3.61 7.96 19.61
CA VAL A 337 4.49 6.86 20.00
C VAL A 337 5.40 7.28 21.15
N LEU A 338 6.02 8.46 21.06
CA LEU A 338 7.04 8.93 22.02
C LEU A 338 6.49 9.84 23.10
N LEU A 339 5.49 10.67 22.79
CA LEU A 339 4.90 11.61 23.72
C LEU A 339 3.56 11.01 24.19
N ARG A 340 3.18 11.21 25.46
CA ARG A 340 1.96 10.59 25.98
C ARG A 340 0.72 11.16 25.30
#